data_AF-A0A0Q7JM38-F1
#
_entry.id   AF-A0A0Q7JM38-F1
#
_cell.length_a   1.000
_cell.length_b   1.000
_cell.length_c   1.000
_cell.angle_alpha   90.00
_cell.angle_beta   90.00
_cell.angle_gamma   90.00
#
_symmetry.space_group_name_H-M   'P 1'
#
loop_
_entity.id
_entity.type
_entity.pdbx_description
1 polymer ?
#
loop_
_entity_poly.entity_id
_entity_poly.type
_entity_poly.pdbx_seq_one_letter_code
_entity_poly.pdbx_strand_id
1 'polypeptide(L)'
;MTLPNSVTSLLEEAEIKLAGHPKLLAMFKNCYPNTLETTTKLMNDNTAFVFTGDIPAMWLRDSSAQVRHYLPLTAGDKELQEIVAGLIRRQIAYIHIDPYANAFNEEANDNRYDQDLTELNPWIWERKYEIDSLCYPIQLSYLFWKATGRTDMFDDSFRSAVHTIISLWKTEQRHAEQSPYRFARIDCPPSDTLRNNRMGMPVNYTGMTWSGFRPSDDACTFGYLIPANMFAVVVLRYMEEIAQLVWEDQECVQLAAELREEIDFGIQTYGTYLHPKYGKIYAYETDGFGNYNLMDDANVPSLLSIPYLGYTTSDDPVYQNTRRFVLSSDNPYRFEGKYAKGIGSPHTPKGYIWPISLAMQALTSEDETEVRELLEILLRTDADTGYMHEGFDPNSPTDYTRPWFAWANSLFGELIHRLMVKGYFN
;
A
#
# COMPACT_ATOMS: atom_id res chain seq x y z
N MET A 1 -20.62 3.04 -13.34
CA MET A 1 -20.79 4.50 -13.50
C MET A 1 -20.26 4.92 -14.87
N THR A 2 -20.65 6.08 -15.41
CA THR A 2 -19.96 6.64 -16.59
C THR A 2 -18.57 7.11 -16.17
N LEU A 3 -17.56 6.92 -17.02
CA LEU A 3 -16.20 7.39 -16.71
C LEU A 3 -16.13 8.92 -16.75
N PRO A 4 -15.43 9.56 -15.78
CA PRO A 4 -15.15 11.00 -15.83
C PRO A 4 -14.42 11.38 -17.12
N ASN A 5 -14.67 12.59 -17.62
CA ASN A 5 -14.16 13.05 -18.90
C ASN A 5 -12.63 13.02 -18.97
N SER A 6 -11.93 13.38 -17.89
CA SER A 6 -10.46 13.33 -17.89
C SER A 6 -9.89 11.93 -18.08
N VAL A 7 -10.59 10.91 -17.56
CA VAL A 7 -10.19 9.51 -17.74
C VAL A 7 -10.41 9.09 -19.19
N THR A 8 -11.58 9.41 -19.75
CA THR A 8 -11.87 9.13 -21.17
C THR A 8 -10.86 9.80 -22.10
N SER A 9 -10.55 11.08 -21.87
CA SER A 9 -9.55 11.81 -22.68
C SER A 9 -8.14 11.22 -22.57
N LEU A 10 -7.74 10.72 -21.39
CA LEU A 10 -6.46 10.03 -21.26
C LEU A 10 -6.44 8.69 -22.03
N LEU A 11 -7.56 7.97 -22.06
CA LEU A 11 -7.66 6.74 -22.86
C LEU A 11 -7.56 7.04 -24.37
N GLU A 12 -8.15 8.14 -24.83
CA GLU A 12 -8.00 8.63 -26.22
C GLU A 12 -6.55 9.05 -26.52
N GLU A 13 -5.88 9.74 -25.60
CA GLU A 13 -4.46 10.08 -25.73
C GLU A 13 -3.59 8.81 -25.86
N ALA A 14 -3.89 7.79 -25.06
CA ALA A 14 -3.19 6.52 -25.11
C ALA A 14 -3.33 5.81 -26.46
N GLU A 15 -4.47 5.94 -27.17
CA GLU A 15 -4.64 5.39 -28.53
C GLU A 15 -3.63 5.97 -29.52
N ILE A 16 -3.22 7.22 -29.32
CA ILE A 16 -2.22 7.90 -30.15
C ILE A 16 -0.81 7.50 -29.69
N LYS A 17 -0.51 7.66 -28.39
CA LYS A 17 0.84 7.44 -27.84
C LYS A 17 1.28 5.98 -27.86
N LEU A 18 0.33 5.04 -27.76
CA LEU A 18 0.61 3.61 -27.72
C LEU A 18 0.22 2.90 -29.02
N ALA A 19 0.01 3.62 -30.12
CA ALA A 19 -0.39 3.05 -31.42
C ALA A 19 0.59 1.97 -31.92
N GLY A 20 1.89 2.12 -31.62
CA GLY A 20 2.94 1.14 -31.93
C GLY A 20 2.96 -0.10 -31.01
N HIS A 21 2.16 -0.12 -29.94
CA HIS A 21 2.16 -1.14 -28.89
C HIS A 21 0.74 -1.68 -28.63
N PRO A 22 0.13 -2.42 -29.57
CA PRO A 22 -1.29 -2.79 -29.50
C PRO A 22 -1.68 -3.62 -28.27
N LYS A 23 -0.84 -4.57 -27.82
CA LYS A 23 -1.10 -5.33 -26.58
C LYS A 23 -1.07 -4.42 -25.35
N LEU A 24 -0.08 -3.52 -25.28
CA LEU A 24 0.04 -2.56 -24.19
C LEU A 24 -1.14 -1.60 -24.15
N LEU A 25 -1.57 -1.07 -25.30
CA LEU A 25 -2.75 -0.23 -25.40
C LEU A 25 -4.01 -0.95 -24.91
N ALA A 26 -4.23 -2.21 -25.34
CA ALA A 26 -5.37 -3.00 -24.90
C ALA A 26 -5.36 -3.21 -23.38
N MET A 27 -4.22 -3.60 -22.81
CA MET A 27 -4.07 -3.77 -21.37
C MET A 27 -4.23 -2.47 -20.60
N PHE A 28 -3.71 -1.35 -21.11
CA PHE A 28 -3.88 -0.04 -20.49
C PHE A 28 -5.36 0.38 -20.45
N LYS A 29 -6.08 0.20 -21.56
CA LYS A 29 -7.53 0.49 -21.64
C LYS A 29 -8.37 -0.40 -20.72
N ASN A 30 -7.93 -1.62 -20.44
CA ASN A 30 -8.58 -2.51 -19.48
C ASN A 30 -8.24 -2.11 -18.03
N CYS A 31 -6.96 -1.87 -17.73
CA CYS A 31 -6.47 -1.74 -16.36
C CYS A 31 -6.67 -0.34 -15.78
N TYR A 32 -6.42 0.72 -16.56
CA TYR A 32 -6.46 2.09 -16.06
C TYR A 32 -7.83 2.51 -15.51
N PRO A 33 -8.97 2.25 -16.19
CA PRO A 33 -10.29 2.63 -15.68
C PRO A 33 -10.91 1.58 -14.73
N ASN A 34 -10.27 0.42 -14.53
CA ASN A 34 -10.88 -0.74 -13.88
C ASN A 34 -11.50 -0.44 -12.52
N THR A 35 -10.84 0.37 -11.68
CA THR A 35 -11.37 0.78 -10.37
C THR A 35 -12.70 1.52 -10.49
N LEU A 36 -12.77 2.53 -11.36
CA LEU A 36 -14.00 3.33 -11.54
C LEU A 36 -15.11 2.50 -12.18
N GLU A 37 -14.77 1.60 -13.09
CA GLU A 37 -15.74 0.77 -13.79
C GLU A 37 -16.33 -0.33 -12.92
N THR A 38 -15.50 -0.95 -12.08
CA THR A 38 -15.84 -2.25 -11.47
C THR A 38 -15.91 -2.22 -9.95
N THR A 39 -15.12 -1.38 -9.26
CA THR A 39 -15.02 -1.40 -7.79
C THR A 39 -15.56 -0.17 -7.08
N THR A 40 -15.91 0.88 -7.81
CA THR A 40 -16.38 2.15 -7.23
C THR A 40 -17.90 2.23 -7.16
N LYS A 41 -18.43 2.40 -5.95
CA LYS A 41 -19.85 2.70 -5.69
C LYS A 41 -19.99 4.10 -5.09
N LEU A 42 -20.80 4.95 -5.74
CA LEU A 42 -21.21 6.22 -5.18
C LEU A 42 -22.36 6.00 -4.20
N MET A 43 -22.20 6.55 -3.00
CA MET A 43 -23.11 6.34 -1.89
C MET A 43 -24.08 7.51 -1.74
N ASN A 44 -25.24 7.27 -1.11
CA ASN A 44 -26.28 8.28 -0.91
C ASN A 44 -25.85 9.45 -0.01
N ASP A 45 -24.81 9.26 0.79
CA ASP A 45 -24.20 10.27 1.68
C ASP A 45 -23.11 11.10 0.99
N ASN A 46 -22.99 11.02 -0.34
CA ASN A 46 -21.94 11.65 -1.16
C ASN A 46 -20.52 11.18 -0.81
N THR A 47 -20.39 9.97 -0.25
CA THR A 47 -19.12 9.26 -0.15
C THR A 47 -18.96 8.24 -1.29
N ALA A 48 -17.77 7.65 -1.41
CA ALA A 48 -17.50 6.57 -2.35
C ALA A 48 -17.00 5.34 -1.59
N PHE A 49 -17.57 4.18 -1.88
CA PHE A 49 -17.11 2.88 -1.39
C PHE A 49 -16.34 2.18 -2.51
N VAL A 50 -15.07 1.86 -2.25
CA VAL A 50 -14.15 1.26 -3.22
C VAL A 50 -13.67 -0.08 -2.66
N PHE A 51 -14.23 -1.19 -3.19
CA PHE A 51 -13.89 -2.54 -2.73
C PHE A 51 -12.70 -3.14 -3.52
N THR A 52 -12.16 -4.28 -3.09
CA THR A 52 -10.89 -4.78 -3.67
C THR A 52 -11.03 -5.40 -5.07
N GLY A 53 -12.24 -5.85 -5.40
CA GLY A 53 -12.56 -6.58 -6.63
C GLY A 53 -13.34 -7.84 -6.28
N ASP A 54 -12.70 -9.00 -6.39
CA ASP A 54 -13.27 -10.30 -6.04
C ASP A 54 -13.71 -10.44 -4.56
N ILE A 55 -13.21 -9.58 -3.65
CA ILE A 55 -13.63 -9.54 -2.25
C ILE A 55 -14.54 -8.31 -2.02
N PRO A 56 -15.78 -8.49 -1.52
CA PRO A 56 -16.78 -7.43 -1.43
C PRO A 56 -16.63 -6.54 -0.18
N ALA A 57 -15.40 -6.17 0.17
CA ALA A 57 -15.08 -5.27 1.28
C ALA A 57 -14.01 -4.25 0.88
N MET A 58 -13.95 -3.16 1.64
CA MET A 58 -13.05 -2.05 1.39
C MET A 58 -11.89 -2.07 2.37
N TRP A 59 -10.69 -2.32 1.85
CA TRP A 59 -9.44 -2.09 2.59
C TRP A 59 -9.06 -0.62 2.52
N LEU A 60 -8.58 -0.06 3.63
CA LEU A 60 -8.04 1.31 3.64
C LEU A 60 -6.83 1.45 2.70
N ARG A 61 -5.98 0.42 2.65
CA ARG A 61 -4.87 0.27 1.69
C ARG A 61 -5.37 0.26 0.26
N ASP A 62 -6.12 -0.79 -0.12
CA ASP A 62 -6.48 -1.04 -1.51
C ASP A 62 -7.27 0.11 -2.09
N SER A 63 -8.26 0.63 -1.36
CA SER A 63 -9.08 1.74 -1.83
C SER A 63 -8.26 3.00 -2.13
N SER A 64 -7.24 3.30 -1.32
CA SER A 64 -6.34 4.42 -1.56
C SER A 64 -5.44 4.19 -2.77
N ALA A 65 -4.85 3.00 -2.85
CA ALA A 65 -3.96 2.64 -3.95
C ALA A 65 -4.69 2.54 -5.29
N GLN A 66 -5.95 2.10 -5.28
CA GLN A 66 -6.82 1.95 -6.45
C GLN A 66 -7.22 3.27 -7.11
N VAL A 67 -7.17 4.40 -6.40
CA VAL A 67 -7.53 5.72 -6.97
C VAL A 67 -6.33 6.66 -7.13
N ARG A 68 -5.15 6.27 -6.64
CA ARG A 68 -3.96 7.13 -6.62
C ARG A 68 -3.54 7.57 -8.03
N HIS A 69 -3.61 6.68 -9.01
CA HIS A 69 -3.21 6.95 -10.40
C HIS A 69 -4.12 7.96 -11.09
N TYR A 70 -5.32 8.21 -10.56
CA TYR A 70 -6.23 9.25 -11.04
C TYR A 70 -5.91 10.64 -10.50
N LEU A 71 -5.11 10.78 -9.44
CA LEU A 71 -4.83 12.08 -8.81
C LEU A 71 -4.28 13.14 -9.79
N PRO A 72 -3.38 12.85 -10.74
CA PRO A 72 -2.94 13.84 -11.72
C PRO A 72 -4.08 14.40 -12.59
N LEU A 73 -5.16 13.65 -12.79
CA LEU A 73 -6.33 14.06 -13.57
C LEU A 73 -7.33 14.90 -12.76
N THR A 74 -7.30 14.80 -11.42
CA THR A 74 -8.25 15.51 -10.55
C THR A 74 -8.15 17.04 -10.67
N ALA A 75 -7.01 17.60 -11.04
CA ALA A 75 -6.83 19.06 -11.17
C ALA A 75 -7.83 19.71 -12.14
N GLY A 76 -8.26 18.99 -13.18
CA GLY A 76 -9.18 19.48 -14.21
C GLY A 76 -10.57 18.84 -14.22
N ASP A 77 -10.84 17.88 -13.32
CA ASP A 77 -12.07 17.08 -13.35
C ASP A 77 -12.80 17.09 -12.01
N LYS A 78 -13.88 17.88 -11.94
CA LYS A 78 -14.68 18.04 -10.72
C LYS A 78 -15.38 16.74 -10.31
N GLU A 79 -15.83 15.92 -11.27
CA GLU A 79 -16.50 14.66 -10.96
C GLU A 79 -15.53 13.70 -10.28
N LEU A 80 -14.32 13.59 -10.83
CA LEU A 80 -13.24 12.81 -10.24
C LEU A 80 -12.81 13.35 -8.87
N GLN A 81 -12.81 14.68 -8.69
CA GLN A 81 -12.56 15.28 -7.37
C GLN A 81 -13.60 14.85 -6.33
N GLU A 82 -14.88 14.85 -6.67
CA GLU A 82 -15.93 14.44 -5.72
C GLU A 82 -15.86 12.95 -5.38
N ILE A 83 -15.49 12.09 -6.32
CA ILE A 83 -15.26 10.66 -6.06
C ILE A 83 -14.14 10.46 -5.05
N VAL A 84 -12.97 11.07 -5.29
CA VAL A 84 -11.80 10.89 -4.41
C VAL A 84 -12.04 11.55 -3.05
N ALA A 85 -12.60 12.76 -3.00
CA ALA A 85 -12.96 13.40 -1.74
C ALA A 85 -14.03 12.60 -0.96
N GLY A 86 -15.00 12.02 -1.66
CA GLY A 86 -15.99 11.12 -1.09
C GLY A 86 -15.38 9.84 -0.50
N LEU A 87 -14.38 9.27 -1.17
CA LEU A 87 -13.63 8.13 -0.65
C LEU A 87 -12.86 8.50 0.63
N ILE A 88 -12.14 9.62 0.61
CA ILE A 88 -11.39 10.12 1.78
C ILE A 88 -12.33 10.25 3.00
N ARG A 89 -13.48 10.90 2.84
CA ARG A 89 -14.46 11.06 3.93
C ARG A 89 -14.91 9.70 4.51
N ARG A 90 -15.12 8.70 3.65
CA ARG A 90 -15.50 7.35 4.10
C ARG A 90 -14.35 6.62 4.80
N GLN A 91 -13.12 6.75 4.32
CA GLN A 91 -11.94 6.20 5.01
C GLN A 91 -11.76 6.81 6.41
N ILE A 92 -11.95 8.12 6.55
CA ILE A 92 -11.92 8.80 7.86
C ILE A 92 -13.03 8.28 8.78
N ALA A 93 -14.24 8.08 8.25
CA ALA A 93 -15.34 7.48 9.03
C ALA A 93 -15.00 6.05 9.50
N TYR A 94 -14.32 5.25 8.67
CA TYR A 94 -13.87 3.91 9.05
C TYR A 94 -12.76 3.92 10.12
N ILE A 95 -11.82 4.86 10.05
CA ILE A 95 -10.81 5.04 11.11
C ILE A 95 -11.47 5.38 12.45
N HIS A 96 -12.55 6.16 12.44
CA HIS A 96 -13.34 6.45 13.65
C HIS A 96 -14.15 5.25 14.15
N ILE A 97 -14.55 4.35 13.26
CA ILE A 97 -15.23 3.10 13.63
C ILE A 97 -14.25 2.18 14.35
N ASP A 98 -13.08 1.93 13.76
CA ASP A 98 -12.03 1.14 14.38
C ASP A 98 -10.66 1.39 13.74
N PRO A 99 -9.73 2.09 14.42
CA PRO A 99 -8.42 2.39 13.84
C PRO A 99 -7.47 1.17 13.81
N TYR A 100 -7.88 0.03 14.37
CA TYR A 100 -7.14 -1.24 14.27
C TYR A 100 -7.61 -2.12 13.11
N ALA A 101 -8.71 -1.79 12.43
CA ALA A 101 -9.23 -2.60 11.33
C ALA A 101 -8.60 -2.24 9.98
N ASN A 102 -8.26 -3.26 9.19
CA ASN A 102 -7.80 -3.11 7.80
C ASN A 102 -8.98 -3.00 6.81
N ALA A 103 -10.09 -3.72 7.06
CA ALA A 103 -11.17 -3.90 6.08
C ALA A 103 -12.58 -3.65 6.63
N PHE A 104 -13.41 -2.99 5.82
CA PHE A 104 -14.74 -2.52 6.22
C PHE A 104 -15.84 -2.88 5.22
N ASN A 105 -17.04 -3.08 5.74
CA ASN A 105 -18.27 -3.31 4.99
C ASN A 105 -18.86 -2.00 4.43
N GLU A 106 -19.63 -2.11 3.35
CA GLU A 106 -20.36 -0.98 2.74
C GLU A 106 -21.40 -0.37 3.70
N GLU A 107 -22.02 -1.22 4.50
CA GLU A 107 -23.05 -0.93 5.50
C GLU A 107 -22.85 -1.83 6.74
N ALA A 108 -23.56 -1.55 7.83
CA ALA A 108 -23.52 -2.32 9.09
C ALA A 108 -24.21 -3.70 8.98
N ASN A 109 -23.78 -4.55 8.06
CA ASN A 109 -24.40 -5.84 7.74
C ASN A 109 -23.78 -7.05 8.46
N ASP A 110 -22.73 -6.84 9.25
CA ASP A 110 -22.04 -7.90 10.01
C ASP A 110 -21.45 -9.02 9.13
N ASN A 111 -21.23 -8.74 7.84
CA ASN A 111 -20.44 -9.62 6.99
C ASN A 111 -18.98 -9.57 7.43
N ARG A 112 -18.32 -10.72 7.44
CA ARG A 112 -16.95 -10.87 7.94
C ARG A 112 -16.19 -11.87 7.08
N TYR A 113 -14.88 -11.72 7.02
CA TYR A 113 -14.02 -12.74 6.45
C TYR A 113 -14.11 -14.04 7.26
N ASP A 114 -14.00 -13.94 8.59
CA ASP A 114 -14.11 -15.06 9.53
C ASP A 114 -14.60 -14.59 10.91
N GLN A 115 -14.91 -15.53 11.80
CA GLN A 115 -15.27 -15.28 13.19
C GLN A 115 -14.02 -15.17 14.08
N ASP A 116 -13.25 -14.11 13.87
CA ASP A 116 -11.99 -13.88 14.58
C ASP A 116 -12.16 -13.65 16.08
N LEU A 117 -11.16 -14.08 16.85
CA LEU A 117 -11.05 -13.87 18.30
C LEU A 117 -10.48 -12.48 18.62
N THR A 118 -11.20 -11.44 18.22
CA THR A 118 -10.87 -10.02 18.44
C THR A 118 -12.15 -9.21 18.73
N GLU A 119 -12.02 -7.90 18.93
CA GLU A 119 -13.17 -6.99 19.00
C GLU A 119 -13.77 -6.85 17.60
N LEU A 120 -15.07 -7.07 17.46
CA LEU A 120 -15.74 -7.02 16.15
C LEU A 120 -17.04 -6.23 16.29
N ASN A 121 -17.38 -5.50 15.24
CA ASN A 121 -18.66 -4.80 15.11
C ASN A 121 -19.20 -4.95 13.66
N PRO A 122 -20.47 -4.63 13.40
CA PRO A 122 -21.09 -4.91 12.10
C PRO A 122 -20.47 -4.24 10.87
N TRP A 123 -19.62 -3.23 11.06
CA TRP A 123 -18.92 -2.55 9.98
C TRP A 123 -17.58 -3.19 9.61
N ILE A 124 -17.03 -4.04 10.47
CA ILE A 124 -15.71 -4.63 10.29
C ILE A 124 -15.84 -5.91 9.48
N TRP A 125 -15.20 -5.94 8.31
CA TRP A 125 -15.02 -7.16 7.52
C TRP A 125 -13.87 -8.01 8.08
N GLU A 126 -12.75 -7.36 8.38
CA GLU A 126 -11.56 -7.95 8.98
C GLU A 126 -10.86 -6.92 9.88
N ARG A 127 -10.27 -7.37 10.98
CA ARG A 127 -9.60 -6.52 11.97
C ARG A 127 -8.14 -6.88 12.18
N LYS A 128 -7.40 -7.03 11.09
CA LYS A 128 -5.95 -7.19 11.15
C LYS A 128 -5.30 -5.81 11.22
N TYR A 129 -4.63 -5.53 12.33
CA TYR A 129 -3.93 -4.27 12.50
C TYR A 129 -2.67 -4.20 11.66
N GLU A 130 -2.67 -3.23 10.75
CA GLU A 130 -1.61 -2.92 9.80
C GLU A 130 -1.33 -1.42 9.88
N ILE A 131 -0.09 -1.05 10.15
CA ILE A 131 0.31 0.37 10.19
C ILE A 131 -0.08 1.10 8.90
N ASP A 132 0.08 0.44 7.75
CA ASP A 132 -0.16 1.06 6.45
C ASP A 132 -1.64 1.36 6.19
N SER A 133 -2.57 0.63 6.80
CA SER A 133 -4.01 0.91 6.73
C SER A 133 -4.33 2.33 7.23
N LEU A 134 -3.55 2.86 8.18
CA LEU A 134 -3.67 4.25 8.65
C LEU A 134 -2.82 5.23 7.84
N CYS A 135 -1.80 4.76 7.12
CA CYS A 135 -0.96 5.62 6.28
C CYS A 135 -1.64 5.98 4.95
N TYR A 136 -2.29 5.00 4.32
CA TYR A 136 -2.86 5.12 2.98
C TYR A 136 -3.91 6.25 2.85
N PRO A 137 -4.91 6.37 3.76
CA PRO A 137 -5.87 7.47 3.71
C PRO A 137 -5.23 8.85 3.85
N ILE A 138 -4.20 8.98 4.70
CA ILE A 138 -3.49 10.25 4.91
C ILE A 138 -2.67 10.63 3.68
N GLN A 139 -1.96 9.66 3.09
CA GLN A 139 -1.22 9.88 1.84
C GLN A 139 -2.16 10.28 0.71
N LEU A 140 -3.28 9.57 0.52
CA LEU A 140 -4.28 9.90 -0.50
C LEU A 140 -4.77 11.34 -0.34
N SER A 141 -5.12 11.71 0.88
CA SER A 141 -5.67 13.04 1.20
C SER A 141 -4.64 14.15 0.95
N TYR A 142 -3.40 13.95 1.37
CA TYR A 142 -2.32 14.90 1.14
C TYR A 142 -2.03 15.07 -0.36
N LEU A 143 -1.89 13.98 -1.11
CA LEU A 143 -1.61 14.05 -2.55
C LEU A 143 -2.77 14.64 -3.33
N PHE A 144 -4.02 14.35 -2.93
CA PHE A 144 -5.20 14.99 -3.50
C PHE A 144 -5.22 16.49 -3.24
N TRP A 145 -4.90 16.93 -2.02
CA TRP A 145 -4.75 18.36 -1.72
C TRP A 145 -3.67 19.00 -2.59
N LYS A 146 -2.51 18.36 -2.76
CA LYS A 146 -1.46 18.88 -3.64
C LYS A 146 -1.86 18.94 -5.11
N ALA A 147 -2.67 17.99 -5.59
CA ALA A 147 -3.12 17.96 -6.97
C ALA A 147 -4.22 19.01 -7.27
N THR A 148 -5.09 19.31 -6.29
CA THR A 148 -6.33 20.07 -6.52
C THR A 148 -6.36 21.44 -5.82
N GLY A 149 -5.53 21.63 -4.80
CA GLY A 149 -5.62 22.77 -3.87
C GLY A 149 -6.81 22.70 -2.91
N ARG A 150 -7.65 21.64 -2.97
CA ARG A 150 -8.82 21.50 -2.09
C ARG A 150 -8.42 21.06 -0.70
N THR A 151 -8.99 21.72 0.30
CA THR A 151 -8.79 21.47 1.73
C THR A 151 -10.08 21.19 2.48
N ASP A 152 -11.22 21.14 1.80
CA ASP A 152 -12.55 21.02 2.42
C ASP A 152 -12.78 19.66 3.12
N MET A 153 -12.01 18.63 2.77
CA MET A 153 -12.02 17.34 3.48
C MET A 153 -11.27 17.36 4.81
N PHE A 154 -10.41 18.36 5.04
CA PHE A 154 -9.65 18.50 6.28
C PHE A 154 -10.49 19.18 7.35
N ASP A 155 -11.68 18.63 7.60
CA ASP A 155 -12.60 19.11 8.63
C ASP A 155 -12.22 18.61 10.03
N ASP A 156 -13.07 18.91 11.02
CA ASP A 156 -12.85 18.47 12.41
C ASP A 156 -12.83 16.94 12.55
N SER A 157 -13.56 16.22 11.70
CA SER A 157 -13.57 14.75 11.70
C SER A 157 -12.22 14.22 11.24
N PHE A 158 -11.66 14.78 10.17
CA PHE A 158 -10.32 14.43 9.69
C PHE A 158 -9.25 14.73 10.74
N ARG A 159 -9.29 15.94 11.32
CA ARG A 159 -8.35 16.34 12.37
C ARG A 159 -8.42 15.38 13.58
N SER A 160 -9.62 15.03 14.02
CA SER A 160 -9.78 14.05 15.10
C SER A 160 -9.22 12.68 14.74
N ALA A 161 -9.36 12.22 13.49
CA ALA A 161 -8.78 10.95 13.06
C ALA A 161 -7.25 11.00 13.07
N VAL A 162 -6.63 12.13 12.70
CA VAL A 162 -5.16 12.32 12.82
C VAL A 162 -4.70 12.18 14.27
N HIS A 163 -5.40 12.80 15.23
CA HIS A 163 -5.09 12.62 16.65
C HIS A 163 -5.25 11.17 17.11
N THR A 164 -6.29 10.46 16.64
CA THR A 164 -6.48 9.03 16.91
C THR A 164 -5.30 8.20 16.39
N ILE A 165 -4.85 8.45 15.16
CA ILE A 165 -3.72 7.73 14.54
C ILE A 165 -2.43 7.96 15.32
N ILE A 166 -2.09 9.23 15.64
CA ILE A 166 -0.88 9.57 16.42
C ILE A 166 -0.93 8.90 17.79
N SER A 167 -2.08 8.94 18.47
CA SER A 167 -2.26 8.32 19.80
C SER A 167 -2.13 6.80 19.74
N LEU A 168 -2.67 6.17 18.69
CA LEU A 168 -2.56 4.74 18.47
C LEU A 168 -1.10 4.35 18.23
N TRP A 169 -0.39 5.02 17.33
CA TRP A 169 1.02 4.72 17.07
C TRP A 169 1.90 4.94 18.31
N LYS A 170 1.63 5.97 19.13
CA LYS A 170 2.30 6.13 20.44
C LYS A 170 2.01 4.96 21.40
N THR A 171 0.77 4.46 21.42
CA THR A 171 0.39 3.27 22.21
C THR A 171 1.15 2.03 21.71
N GLU A 172 1.24 1.86 20.40
CA GLU A 172 1.87 0.71 19.75
C GLU A 172 3.41 0.76 19.74
N GLN A 173 4.05 1.87 20.11
CA GLN A 173 5.47 1.89 20.51
C GLN A 173 5.74 1.05 21.78
N ARG A 174 4.70 0.79 22.58
CA ARG A 174 4.72 0.00 23.81
C ARG A 174 3.63 -1.06 23.80
N HIS A 175 3.62 -1.86 22.73
CA HIS A 175 2.57 -2.85 22.46
C HIS A 175 2.26 -3.77 23.65
N ALA A 176 3.29 -4.38 24.24
CA ALA A 176 3.11 -5.33 25.33
C ALA A 176 2.54 -4.69 26.61
N GLU A 177 2.92 -3.44 26.90
CA GLU A 177 2.52 -2.75 28.13
C GLU A 177 1.22 -1.97 28.01
N GLN A 178 0.90 -1.44 26.83
CA GLN A 178 -0.16 -0.44 26.65
C GLN A 178 -1.26 -0.87 25.68
N SER A 179 -0.96 -1.72 24.69
CA SER A 179 -1.92 -2.02 23.63
C SER A 179 -3.08 -2.88 24.12
N PRO A 180 -4.34 -2.48 23.84
CA PRO A 180 -5.51 -3.33 24.03
C PRO A 180 -5.67 -4.36 22.90
N TYR A 181 -4.99 -4.19 21.76
CA TYR A 181 -5.24 -4.97 20.55
C TYR A 181 -4.83 -6.43 20.71
N ARG A 182 -5.76 -7.35 20.43
CA ARG A 182 -5.53 -8.79 20.42
C ARG A 182 -6.22 -9.39 19.21
N PHE A 183 -5.56 -10.31 18.54
CA PHE A 183 -6.14 -11.01 17.38
C PHE A 183 -5.74 -12.49 17.36
N ALA A 184 -6.70 -13.36 17.06
CA ALA A 184 -6.40 -14.69 16.55
C ALA A 184 -7.53 -15.18 15.66
N ARG A 185 -7.15 -15.94 14.64
CA ARG A 185 -8.03 -16.78 13.84
C ARG A 185 -7.79 -18.25 14.18
N ILE A 186 -8.85 -19.06 14.12
CA ILE A 186 -8.83 -20.50 14.40
C ILE A 186 -8.86 -21.23 13.06
N ASP A 187 -8.29 -22.45 13.00
CA ASP A 187 -8.31 -23.31 11.81
C ASP A 187 -7.76 -22.67 10.52
N CYS A 188 -6.76 -21.79 10.68
CA CYS A 188 -6.12 -21.03 9.61
C CYS A 188 -4.62 -21.35 9.48
N PRO A 189 -3.96 -20.90 8.39
CA PRO A 189 -2.50 -20.94 8.29
C PRO A 189 -1.81 -20.17 9.44
N PRO A 190 -0.57 -20.52 9.82
CA PRO A 190 0.16 -19.79 10.86
C PRO A 190 0.43 -18.31 10.57
N SER A 191 0.38 -17.90 9.30
CA SER A 191 0.49 -16.49 8.90
C SER A 191 -0.80 -15.71 9.11
N ASP A 192 -1.93 -16.36 9.36
CA ASP A 192 -3.24 -15.72 9.41
C ASP A 192 -3.72 -15.46 10.85
N THR A 193 -2.83 -15.60 11.84
CA THR A 193 -3.16 -15.49 13.27
C THR A 193 -1.95 -15.03 14.10
N LEU A 194 -2.19 -14.29 15.18
CA LEU A 194 -1.10 -13.84 16.05
C LEU A 194 -0.78 -14.87 17.14
N ARG A 195 0.51 -15.13 17.31
CA ARG A 195 1.05 -16.01 18.35
C ARG A 195 1.00 -15.35 19.73
N ASN A 196 1.50 -16.06 20.75
CA ASN A 196 1.76 -15.53 22.09
C ASN A 196 0.52 -14.90 22.72
N ASN A 197 -0.54 -15.70 22.89
CA ASN A 197 -1.82 -15.26 23.44
C ASN A 197 -2.41 -14.04 22.69
N ARG A 198 -2.35 -14.06 21.35
CA ARG A 198 -2.96 -13.06 20.46
C ARG A 198 -2.24 -11.70 20.42
N MET A 199 -1.01 -11.63 20.93
CA MET A 199 -0.18 -10.41 21.01
C MET A 199 0.93 -10.35 19.94
N GLY A 200 1.15 -11.44 19.22
CA GLY A 200 2.34 -11.55 18.37
C GLY A 200 3.63 -11.71 19.18
N MET A 201 4.77 -11.75 18.48
CA MET A 201 6.06 -11.99 19.12
C MET A 201 6.46 -10.80 20.03
N PRO A 202 7.14 -11.04 21.17
CA PRO A 202 7.62 -9.98 22.04
C PRO A 202 8.51 -8.97 21.31
N VAL A 203 8.41 -7.70 21.70
CA VAL A 203 9.22 -6.60 21.17
C VAL A 203 9.85 -5.79 22.31
N ASN A 204 11.02 -5.19 22.07
CA ASN A 204 11.65 -4.21 22.96
C ASN A 204 11.30 -2.79 22.50
N TYR A 205 11.37 -1.78 23.37
CA TYR A 205 11.14 -0.40 22.95
C TYR A 205 12.24 0.07 21.98
N THR A 206 11.85 0.56 20.81
CA THR A 206 12.77 1.08 19.77
C THR A 206 12.45 2.51 19.33
N GLY A 207 11.27 3.04 19.68
CA GLY A 207 10.71 4.26 19.10
C GLY A 207 9.85 4.01 17.85
N MET A 208 9.98 2.85 17.19
CA MET A 208 9.07 2.44 16.12
C MET A 208 7.71 2.00 16.68
N THR A 209 6.66 2.08 15.86
CA THR A 209 5.33 1.56 16.19
C THR A 209 5.19 0.10 15.72
N TRP A 210 4.54 -0.72 16.54
CA TRP A 210 4.27 -2.12 16.25
C TRP A 210 3.25 -2.30 15.11
N SER A 211 3.32 -3.41 14.37
CA SER A 211 2.33 -3.89 13.40
C SER A 211 2.00 -5.34 13.68
N GLY A 212 0.72 -5.70 13.66
CA GLY A 212 0.30 -7.10 13.79
C GLY A 212 0.52 -7.85 12.48
N PHE A 213 0.13 -7.22 11.38
CA PHE A 213 0.13 -7.79 10.04
C PHE A 213 0.87 -6.87 9.06
N ARG A 214 1.28 -7.47 7.95
CA ARG A 214 1.91 -6.84 6.79
C ARG A 214 0.82 -6.33 5.83
N PRO A 215 1.17 -5.52 4.82
CA PRO A 215 0.23 -5.20 3.75
C PRO A 215 -0.19 -6.39 2.88
N SER A 216 0.37 -7.59 3.10
CA SER A 216 -0.11 -8.87 2.54
C SER A 216 -1.20 -9.54 3.39
N ASP A 217 -1.66 -8.88 4.46
CA ASP A 217 -2.53 -9.42 5.50
C ASP A 217 -1.94 -10.64 6.26
N ASP A 218 -0.65 -10.96 6.05
CA ASP A 218 0.09 -11.98 6.83
C ASP A 218 0.68 -11.38 8.11
N ALA A 219 0.68 -12.18 9.19
CA ALA A 219 1.24 -11.81 10.48
C ALA A 219 2.73 -11.48 10.37
N CYS A 220 3.14 -10.40 11.02
CA CYS A 220 4.55 -10.02 11.10
C CYS A 220 5.34 -11.09 11.88
N THR A 221 6.55 -11.43 11.41
CA THR A 221 7.44 -12.33 12.17
C THR A 221 7.95 -11.60 13.41
N PHE A 222 8.40 -10.36 13.23
CA PHE A 222 8.74 -9.43 14.30
C PHE A 222 7.93 -8.15 14.15
N GLY A 223 7.49 -7.59 15.27
CA GLY A 223 6.45 -6.56 15.28
C GLY A 223 6.83 -5.19 14.71
N TYR A 224 8.12 -4.87 14.57
CA TYR A 224 8.53 -3.63 13.89
C TYR A 224 8.76 -3.89 12.41
N LEU A 225 7.69 -3.79 11.63
CA LEU A 225 7.71 -3.83 10.17
C LEU A 225 8.31 -2.54 9.64
N ILE A 226 9.53 -2.64 9.10
CA ILE A 226 10.34 -1.48 8.70
C ILE A 226 9.70 -0.67 7.58
N PRO A 227 9.28 -1.24 6.43
CA PRO A 227 8.69 -0.42 5.35
C PRO A 227 7.39 0.28 5.77
N ALA A 228 6.61 -0.31 6.67
CA ALA A 228 5.41 0.34 7.20
C ALA A 228 5.72 1.48 8.19
N ASN A 229 6.74 1.32 9.04
CA ASN A 229 7.25 2.41 9.88
C ASN A 229 7.85 3.56 9.04
N MET A 230 8.54 3.24 7.94
CA MET A 230 8.98 4.25 6.96
C MET A 230 7.79 5.00 6.36
N PHE A 231 6.71 4.30 6.02
CA PHE A 231 5.51 4.95 5.52
C PHE A 231 4.86 5.84 6.60
N ALA A 232 4.82 5.41 7.86
CA ALA A 232 4.36 6.23 8.99
C ALA A 232 5.16 7.55 9.11
N VAL A 233 6.49 7.49 9.01
CA VAL A 233 7.35 8.69 9.00
C VAL A 233 6.98 9.65 7.88
N VAL A 234 6.71 9.14 6.67
CA VAL A 234 6.28 9.96 5.53
C VAL A 234 4.96 10.66 5.83
N VAL A 235 3.94 9.92 6.28
CA VAL A 235 2.62 10.51 6.46
C VAL A 235 2.54 11.41 7.70
N LEU A 236 3.40 11.23 8.70
CA LEU A 236 3.57 12.18 9.80
C LEU A 236 4.07 13.53 9.28
N ARG A 237 4.98 13.58 8.29
CA ARG A 237 5.35 14.84 7.61
C ARG A 237 4.16 15.49 6.91
N TYR A 238 3.29 14.68 6.31
CA TYR A 238 2.07 15.19 5.68
C TYR A 238 1.09 15.75 6.72
N MET A 239 0.93 15.07 7.87
CA MET A 239 0.13 15.56 8.99
C MET A 239 0.69 16.87 9.55
N GLU A 240 2.01 17.00 9.71
CA GLU A 240 2.66 18.26 10.13
C GLU A 240 2.28 19.41 9.20
N GLU A 241 2.39 19.21 7.88
CA GLU A 241 2.09 20.27 6.91
C GLU A 241 0.59 20.62 6.87
N ILE A 242 -0.30 19.63 6.95
CA ILE A 242 -1.76 19.85 7.02
C ILE A 242 -2.10 20.62 8.31
N ALA A 243 -1.58 20.18 9.45
CA ALA A 243 -1.82 20.84 10.74
C ALA A 243 -1.31 22.29 10.73
N GLN A 244 -0.14 22.53 10.14
CA GLN A 244 0.45 23.86 10.07
C GLN A 244 -0.30 24.80 9.10
N LEU A 245 -0.65 24.33 7.91
CA LEU A 245 -1.15 25.19 6.83
C LEU A 245 -2.68 25.25 6.72
N VAL A 246 -3.39 24.24 7.21
CA VAL A 246 -4.85 24.15 7.10
C VAL A 246 -5.54 24.40 8.43
N TRP A 247 -5.06 23.79 9.51
CA TRP A 247 -5.69 23.90 10.83
C TRP A 247 -5.07 24.97 11.74
N GLU A 248 -3.86 25.44 11.40
CA GLU A 248 -3.03 26.28 12.27
C GLU A 248 -2.85 25.67 13.68
N ASP A 249 -2.80 24.34 13.74
CA ASP A 249 -2.79 23.55 14.98
C ASP A 249 -1.36 23.20 15.39
N GLN A 250 -0.74 24.08 16.15
CA GLN A 250 0.65 23.93 16.59
C GLN A 250 0.87 22.73 17.51
N GLU A 251 -0.14 22.32 18.28
CA GLU A 251 -0.05 21.13 19.13
C GLU A 251 0.02 19.87 18.27
N CYS A 252 -0.84 19.77 17.25
CA CYS A 252 -0.81 18.64 16.31
C CYS A 252 0.51 18.59 15.52
N VAL A 253 1.06 19.74 15.11
CA VAL A 253 2.39 19.83 14.47
C VAL A 253 3.46 19.22 15.38
N GLN A 254 3.50 19.65 16.65
CA GLN A 254 4.48 19.16 17.62
C GLN A 254 4.33 17.65 17.86
N LEU A 255 3.11 17.18 18.10
CA LEU A 255 2.85 15.75 18.37
C LEU A 255 3.24 14.86 17.19
N ALA A 256 2.97 15.29 15.96
CA ALA A 256 3.35 14.56 14.75
C ALA A 256 4.88 14.56 14.55
N ALA A 257 5.53 15.71 14.74
CA ALA A 257 6.98 15.85 14.61
C ALA A 257 7.75 15.00 15.63
N GLU A 258 7.33 15.03 16.89
CA GLU A 258 7.93 14.22 17.97
C GLU A 258 7.85 12.72 17.65
N LEU A 259 6.65 12.22 17.30
CA LEU A 259 6.47 10.80 16.97
C LEU A 259 7.26 10.42 15.71
N ARG A 260 7.32 11.31 14.71
CA ARG A 260 8.09 11.09 13.49
C ARG A 260 9.58 10.90 13.80
N GLU A 261 10.14 11.78 14.64
CA GLU A 261 11.54 11.71 15.04
C GLU A 261 11.86 10.44 15.83
N GLU A 262 10.98 10.02 16.74
CA GLU A 262 11.13 8.78 17.48
C GLU A 262 11.12 7.54 16.56
N ILE A 263 10.17 7.47 15.62
CA ILE A 263 10.06 6.35 14.68
C ILE A 263 11.28 6.33 13.73
N ASP A 264 11.64 7.47 13.13
CA ASP A 264 12.79 7.53 12.22
C ASP A 264 14.09 7.18 12.94
N PHE A 265 14.32 7.71 14.14
CA PHE A 265 15.48 7.32 14.95
C PHE A 265 15.49 5.82 15.26
N GLY A 266 14.32 5.25 15.56
CA GLY A 266 14.14 3.80 15.73
C GLY A 266 14.51 3.01 14.47
N ILE A 267 14.07 3.44 13.29
CA ILE A 267 14.43 2.82 12.01
C ILE A 267 15.94 2.91 11.77
N GLN A 268 16.56 4.08 11.97
CA GLN A 268 18.00 4.24 11.72
C GLN A 268 18.86 3.39 12.67
N THR A 269 18.39 3.17 13.90
CA THR A 269 19.11 2.45 14.95
C THR A 269 18.89 0.94 14.89
N TYR A 270 17.64 0.50 14.68
CA TYR A 270 17.24 -0.91 14.78
C TYR A 270 16.76 -1.49 13.45
N GLY A 271 16.39 -0.68 12.47
CA GLY A 271 15.85 -1.13 11.18
C GLY A 271 16.92 -1.44 10.12
N THR A 272 18.20 -1.34 10.44
CA THR A 272 19.30 -1.58 9.49
C THR A 272 20.18 -2.74 9.89
N TYR A 273 20.70 -3.46 8.90
CA TYR A 273 21.56 -4.63 9.07
C TYR A 273 22.81 -4.51 8.20
N LEU A 274 23.98 -4.82 8.76
CA LEU A 274 25.23 -4.87 7.98
C LEU A 274 25.37 -6.23 7.31
N HIS A 275 24.83 -6.37 6.10
CA HIS A 275 24.84 -7.61 5.35
C HIS A 275 26.25 -7.90 4.78
N PRO A 276 26.80 -9.11 4.94
CA PRO A 276 28.17 -9.44 4.54
C PRO A 276 28.44 -9.29 3.03
N LYS A 277 27.39 -9.40 2.20
CA LYS A 277 27.47 -9.26 0.73
C LYS A 277 27.05 -7.88 0.19
N TYR A 278 26.10 -7.21 0.85
CA TYR A 278 25.44 -6.02 0.30
C TYR A 278 25.84 -4.73 1.01
N GLY A 279 26.53 -4.81 2.15
CA GLY A 279 26.77 -3.67 3.02
C GLY A 279 25.57 -3.37 3.90
N LYS A 280 25.43 -2.12 4.35
CA LYS A 280 24.29 -1.69 5.18
C LYS A 280 23.01 -1.73 4.33
N ILE A 281 22.03 -2.53 4.76
CA ILE A 281 20.69 -2.66 4.17
C ILE A 281 19.62 -2.35 5.21
N TYR A 282 18.38 -2.13 4.79
CA TYR A 282 17.22 -2.18 5.66
C TYR A 282 16.79 -3.64 5.85
N ALA A 283 16.42 -4.00 7.09
CA ALA A 283 15.73 -5.24 7.37
C ALA A 283 14.25 -5.11 7.01
N TYR A 284 13.55 -6.24 6.79
CA TYR A 284 12.10 -6.20 6.57
C TYR A 284 11.36 -6.01 7.89
N GLU A 285 11.75 -6.78 8.91
CA GLU A 285 11.20 -6.69 10.28
C GLU A 285 12.30 -6.85 11.32
N THR A 286 12.11 -6.23 12.49
CA THR A 286 12.92 -6.46 13.70
C THR A 286 12.04 -6.45 14.95
N ASP A 287 12.57 -6.95 16.07
CA ASP A 287 11.92 -6.96 17.37
C ASP A 287 12.53 -5.97 18.38
N GLY A 288 13.64 -5.31 18.02
CA GLY A 288 14.38 -4.45 18.94
C GLY A 288 15.26 -5.18 19.96
N PHE A 289 15.29 -6.51 19.95
CA PHE A 289 16.24 -7.35 20.69
C PHE A 289 17.47 -7.74 19.85
N GLY A 290 17.49 -7.36 18.57
CA GLY A 290 18.56 -7.66 17.64
C GLY A 290 18.28 -8.86 16.73
N ASN A 291 17.02 -9.34 16.67
CA ASN A 291 16.61 -10.28 15.65
C ASN A 291 16.13 -9.53 14.40
N TYR A 292 16.35 -10.14 13.24
CA TYR A 292 16.04 -9.54 11.95
C TYR A 292 15.39 -10.58 11.04
N ASN A 293 14.32 -10.16 10.37
CA ASN A 293 13.81 -10.86 9.20
C ASN A 293 14.35 -10.15 7.95
N LEU A 294 15.25 -10.81 7.22
CA LEU A 294 15.87 -10.26 6.02
C LEU A 294 15.16 -10.85 4.80
N MET A 295 14.20 -10.11 4.25
CA MET A 295 13.41 -10.46 3.08
C MET A 295 12.85 -9.19 2.42
N ASP A 296 12.00 -9.36 1.42
CA ASP A 296 11.00 -8.35 1.04
C ASP A 296 9.74 -9.06 0.56
N ASP A 297 8.62 -8.35 0.60
CA ASP A 297 7.31 -8.81 0.14
C ASP A 297 6.84 -7.96 -1.04
N ALA A 298 5.98 -8.51 -1.89
CA ALA A 298 5.44 -7.80 -3.04
C ALA A 298 4.48 -6.67 -2.67
N ASN A 299 3.73 -6.80 -1.57
CA ASN A 299 2.73 -5.82 -1.14
C ASN A 299 3.40 -4.50 -0.69
N VAL A 300 2.77 -3.37 -1.01
CA VAL A 300 3.26 -2.03 -0.67
C VAL A 300 2.57 -1.57 0.62
N PRO A 301 3.29 -1.08 1.65
CA PRO A 301 4.71 -0.73 1.66
C PRO A 301 5.68 -1.92 1.75
N SER A 302 6.59 -2.01 0.77
CA SER A 302 7.73 -2.93 0.71
C SER A 302 9.05 -2.17 0.77
N LEU A 303 10.17 -2.87 1.03
CA LEU A 303 11.51 -2.26 0.96
C LEU A 303 11.82 -1.77 -0.46
N LEU A 304 11.37 -2.49 -1.49
CA LEU A 304 11.49 -2.05 -2.88
C LEU A 304 10.79 -0.70 -3.13
N SER A 305 9.64 -0.47 -2.49
CA SER A 305 8.79 0.71 -2.68
C SER A 305 9.23 1.97 -1.94
N ILE A 306 10.31 1.91 -1.16
CA ILE A 306 10.78 3.01 -0.30
C ILE A 306 10.83 4.39 -1.01
N PRO A 307 11.41 4.52 -2.24
CA PRO A 307 11.43 5.80 -2.93
C PRO A 307 10.07 6.22 -3.47
N TYR A 308 9.25 5.25 -3.90
CA TYR A 308 7.90 5.53 -4.38
C TYR A 308 7.01 6.13 -3.29
N LEU A 309 7.19 5.68 -2.04
CA LEU A 309 6.50 6.23 -0.87
C LEU A 309 7.05 7.59 -0.44
N GLY A 310 8.29 7.93 -0.83
CA GLY A 310 8.94 9.20 -0.49
C GLY A 310 9.63 9.20 0.89
N TYR A 311 10.06 8.02 1.38
CA TYR A 311 10.82 7.93 2.63
C TYR A 311 12.27 8.42 2.46
N THR A 312 12.96 7.90 1.43
CA THR A 312 14.26 8.38 0.95
C THR A 312 14.27 8.39 -0.59
N THR A 313 15.38 8.79 -1.19
CA THR A 313 15.54 8.90 -2.65
C THR A 313 15.93 7.56 -3.29
N SER A 314 15.76 7.47 -4.62
CA SER A 314 16.22 6.31 -5.42
C SER A 314 17.71 6.11 -5.36
N ASP A 315 18.52 7.16 -5.17
CA ASP A 315 19.98 7.11 -5.12
C ASP A 315 20.56 6.91 -3.70
N ASP A 316 19.71 6.80 -2.67
CA ASP A 316 20.16 6.53 -1.31
C ASP A 316 21.00 5.23 -1.25
N PRO A 317 22.21 5.26 -0.67
CA PRO A 317 23.12 4.13 -0.71
C PRO A 317 22.61 2.92 0.07
N VAL A 318 21.88 3.11 1.17
CA VAL A 318 21.30 2.02 1.96
C VAL A 318 20.11 1.42 1.20
N TYR A 319 19.27 2.25 0.58
CA TYR A 319 18.22 1.77 -0.33
C TYR A 319 18.80 1.00 -1.50
N GLN A 320 19.84 1.49 -2.17
CA GLN A 320 20.46 0.79 -3.31
C GLN A 320 21.07 -0.56 -2.89
N ASN A 321 21.69 -0.64 -1.72
CA ASN A 321 22.14 -1.92 -1.16
C ASN A 321 20.96 -2.86 -0.92
N THR A 322 19.87 -2.33 -0.36
CA THR A 322 18.62 -3.06 -0.07
C THR A 322 17.97 -3.54 -1.36
N ARG A 323 17.82 -2.69 -2.38
CA ARG A 323 17.31 -3.02 -3.72
C ARG A 323 18.07 -4.19 -4.33
N ARG A 324 19.41 -4.16 -4.28
CA ARG A 324 20.24 -5.28 -4.76
C ARG A 324 20.05 -6.56 -3.95
N PHE A 325 19.79 -6.47 -2.64
CA PHE A 325 19.48 -7.62 -1.80
C PHE A 325 18.12 -8.22 -2.14
N VAL A 326 17.06 -7.41 -2.13
CA VAL A 326 15.66 -7.86 -2.28
C VAL A 326 15.34 -8.41 -3.67
N LEU A 327 16.05 -7.94 -4.71
CA LEU A 327 15.95 -8.44 -6.08
C LEU A 327 16.90 -9.61 -6.39
N SER A 328 17.59 -10.16 -5.39
CA SER A 328 18.50 -11.30 -5.55
C SER A 328 17.91 -12.59 -4.98
N SER A 329 18.62 -13.72 -5.19
CA SER A 329 18.26 -15.01 -4.58
C SER A 329 18.42 -15.05 -3.06
N ASP A 330 19.05 -14.03 -2.46
CA ASP A 330 19.23 -13.94 -1.01
C ASP A 330 17.93 -13.45 -0.32
N ASN A 331 16.98 -12.88 -1.07
CA ASN A 331 15.60 -12.70 -0.60
C ASN A 331 14.84 -14.03 -0.77
N PRO A 332 14.33 -14.65 0.30
CA PRO A 332 13.63 -15.94 0.23
C PRO A 332 12.34 -15.92 -0.59
N TYR A 333 11.77 -14.74 -0.85
CA TYR A 333 10.55 -14.56 -1.64
C TYR A 333 10.79 -13.96 -3.02
N ARG A 334 12.05 -13.88 -3.45
CA ARG A 334 12.38 -13.60 -4.84
C ARG A 334 12.46 -14.91 -5.59
N PHE A 335 11.65 -15.06 -6.64
CA PHE A 335 11.66 -16.24 -7.49
C PHE A 335 12.07 -15.89 -8.94
N GLU A 336 12.56 -16.90 -9.65
CA GLU A 336 12.98 -16.81 -11.04
C GLU A 336 12.55 -18.09 -11.76
N GLY A 337 11.93 -17.91 -12.91
CA GLY A 337 11.45 -18.99 -13.77
C GLY A 337 11.64 -18.62 -15.24
N LYS A 338 11.14 -19.49 -16.11
CA LYS A 338 11.30 -19.36 -17.57
C LYS A 338 10.84 -18.02 -18.14
N TYR A 339 9.75 -17.45 -17.62
CA TYR A 339 9.10 -16.27 -18.19
C TYR A 339 9.37 -14.98 -17.42
N ALA A 340 9.72 -15.08 -16.14
CA ALA A 340 9.85 -13.91 -15.28
C ALA A 340 10.73 -14.16 -14.06
N LYS A 341 11.18 -13.06 -13.45
CA LYS A 341 11.82 -13.04 -12.15
C LYS A 341 11.29 -11.84 -11.38
N GLY A 342 11.01 -12.00 -10.10
CA GLY A 342 10.37 -10.96 -9.30
C GLY A 342 10.18 -11.37 -7.85
N ILE A 343 9.59 -10.48 -7.07
CA ILE A 343 9.27 -10.73 -5.66
C ILE A 343 7.84 -11.26 -5.59
N GLY A 344 7.65 -12.28 -4.76
CA GLY A 344 6.35 -12.83 -4.41
C GLY A 344 5.97 -12.50 -2.97
N SER A 345 5.16 -13.37 -2.38
CA SER A 345 4.74 -13.27 -0.99
C SER A 345 4.54 -14.68 -0.41
N PRO A 346 4.78 -14.91 0.89
CA PRO A 346 4.31 -16.11 1.58
C PRO A 346 2.78 -16.31 1.49
N HIS A 347 2.02 -15.25 1.17
CA HIS A 347 0.57 -15.29 1.00
C HIS A 347 0.13 -16.19 -0.18
N THR A 348 0.91 -16.19 -1.26
CA THR A 348 0.63 -16.98 -2.47
C THR A 348 1.36 -18.34 -2.48
N PRO A 349 0.97 -19.29 -3.35
CA PRO A 349 1.69 -20.54 -3.50
C PRO A 349 3.20 -20.33 -3.67
N LYS A 350 3.99 -21.18 -3.01
CA LYS A 350 5.45 -21.07 -3.01
C LYS A 350 5.99 -21.03 -4.45
N GLY A 351 6.80 -20.02 -4.75
CA GLY A 351 7.42 -19.83 -6.06
C GLY A 351 6.72 -18.80 -6.94
N TYR A 352 5.53 -18.33 -6.57
CA TYR A 352 4.78 -17.34 -7.33
C TYR A 352 5.39 -15.94 -7.14
N ILE A 353 5.34 -15.12 -8.19
CA ILE A 353 5.74 -13.71 -8.16
C ILE A 353 4.54 -12.81 -8.45
N TRP A 354 4.59 -11.56 -7.99
CA TRP A 354 3.45 -10.65 -8.07
C TRP A 354 3.69 -9.54 -9.09
N PRO A 355 2.73 -9.23 -9.99
CA PRO A 355 2.82 -8.09 -10.90
C PRO A 355 3.01 -6.74 -10.20
N ILE A 356 2.48 -6.57 -8.97
CA ILE A 356 2.70 -5.38 -8.15
C ILE A 356 4.20 -5.14 -7.91
N SER A 357 4.98 -6.19 -7.61
CA SER A 357 6.42 -6.06 -7.39
C SER A 357 7.16 -5.62 -8.66
N LEU A 358 6.75 -6.12 -9.83
CA LEU A 358 7.34 -5.78 -11.13
C LEU A 358 7.04 -4.32 -11.51
N ALA A 359 5.78 -3.90 -11.33
CA ALA A 359 5.38 -2.52 -11.54
C ALA A 359 6.12 -1.58 -10.58
N MET A 360 6.25 -1.96 -9.31
CA MET A 360 6.99 -1.19 -8.31
C MET A 360 8.49 -1.11 -8.62
N GLN A 361 9.09 -2.21 -9.09
CA GLN A 361 10.48 -2.25 -9.52
C GLN A 361 10.73 -1.25 -10.66
N ALA A 362 9.82 -1.17 -11.63
CA ALA A 362 9.89 -0.21 -12.73
C ALA A 362 9.67 1.23 -12.26
N LEU A 363 8.69 1.46 -11.38
CA LEU A 363 8.37 2.78 -10.81
C LEU A 363 9.52 3.37 -9.97
N THR A 364 10.42 2.53 -9.48
CA THR A 364 11.57 2.90 -8.65
C THR A 364 12.91 2.73 -9.37
N SER A 365 12.89 2.51 -10.69
CA SER A 365 14.09 2.41 -11.52
C SER A 365 14.38 3.71 -12.28
N GLU A 366 15.67 4.01 -12.44
CA GLU A 366 16.20 5.05 -13.33
C GLU A 366 16.87 4.43 -14.58
N ASP A 367 16.95 3.10 -14.67
CA ASP A 367 17.50 2.39 -15.83
C ASP A 367 16.37 2.06 -16.82
N GLU A 368 16.36 2.76 -17.96
CA GLU A 368 15.38 2.51 -19.02
C GLU A 368 15.41 1.07 -19.56
N THR A 369 16.56 0.38 -19.47
CA THR A 369 16.67 -1.02 -19.87
C THR A 369 15.90 -1.91 -18.90
N GLU A 370 16.07 -1.70 -17.59
CA GLU A 370 15.31 -2.40 -16.55
C GLU A 370 13.80 -2.15 -16.72
N VAL A 371 13.40 -0.90 -16.94
CA VAL A 371 11.99 -0.54 -17.19
C VAL A 371 11.44 -1.28 -18.40
N ARG A 372 12.17 -1.32 -19.53
CA ARG A 372 11.76 -2.04 -20.74
C ARG A 372 11.56 -3.53 -20.47
N GLU A 373 12.52 -4.18 -19.81
CA GLU A 373 12.44 -5.61 -19.48
C GLU A 373 11.21 -5.91 -18.60
N LEU A 374 10.94 -5.06 -17.60
CA LEU A 374 9.79 -5.24 -16.71
C LEU A 374 8.46 -5.05 -17.43
N LEU A 375 8.35 -4.08 -18.34
CA LEU A 375 7.17 -3.92 -19.18
C LEU A 375 6.94 -5.16 -20.05
N GLU A 376 7.99 -5.68 -20.70
CA GLU A 376 7.88 -6.90 -21.51
C GLU A 376 7.45 -8.12 -20.68
N ILE A 377 7.91 -8.22 -19.43
CA ILE A 377 7.46 -9.25 -18.50
C ILE A 377 5.96 -9.07 -18.20
N LEU A 378 5.54 -7.90 -17.75
CA LEU A 378 4.13 -7.61 -17.43
C LEU A 378 3.20 -7.91 -18.61
N LEU A 379 3.61 -7.58 -19.83
CA LEU A 379 2.85 -7.85 -21.06
C LEU A 379 2.79 -9.32 -21.46
N ARG A 380 3.75 -10.16 -21.07
CA ARG A 380 3.79 -11.59 -21.45
C ARG A 380 3.31 -12.54 -20.35
N THR A 381 3.03 -12.02 -19.16
CA THR A 381 2.62 -12.82 -18.00
C THR A 381 1.18 -12.52 -17.54
N ASP A 382 0.37 -11.93 -18.40
CA ASP A 382 -1.05 -11.64 -18.17
C ASP A 382 -1.97 -12.84 -18.45
N ALA A 383 -1.42 -14.01 -18.79
CA ALA A 383 -2.19 -15.19 -19.21
C ALA A 383 -3.22 -14.90 -20.34
N ASP A 384 -2.94 -13.89 -21.18
CA ASP A 384 -3.83 -13.36 -22.21
C ASP A 384 -5.21 -12.88 -21.70
N THR A 385 -5.33 -12.57 -20.41
CA THR A 385 -6.56 -11.97 -19.83
C THR A 385 -6.66 -10.48 -20.12
N GLY A 386 -5.53 -9.83 -20.40
CA GLY A 386 -5.45 -8.37 -20.55
C GLY A 386 -5.54 -7.59 -19.23
N TYR A 387 -5.39 -8.26 -18.08
CA TYR A 387 -5.41 -7.68 -16.73
C TYR A 387 -4.18 -8.11 -15.92
N MET A 388 -3.94 -7.41 -14.81
CA MET A 388 -2.99 -7.83 -13.79
C MET A 388 -3.64 -8.78 -12.79
N HIS A 389 -2.83 -9.70 -12.26
CA HIS A 389 -3.23 -10.70 -11.26
C HIS A 389 -2.56 -10.40 -9.91
N GLU A 390 -2.89 -11.16 -8.87
CA GLU A 390 -2.18 -11.10 -7.58
C GLU A 390 -0.79 -11.73 -7.70
N GLY A 391 -0.72 -13.04 -7.92
CA GLY A 391 0.52 -13.77 -8.14
C GLY A 391 0.41 -14.74 -9.31
N PHE A 392 1.53 -15.09 -9.93
CA PHE A 392 1.61 -16.10 -10.98
C PHE A 392 2.88 -16.94 -10.88
N ASP A 393 2.84 -18.19 -11.37
CA ASP A 393 4.03 -19.03 -11.48
C ASP A 393 4.97 -18.48 -12.59
N PRO A 394 6.21 -18.08 -12.28
CA PRO A 394 7.14 -17.56 -13.29
C PRO A 394 7.57 -18.58 -14.35
N ASN A 395 7.26 -19.88 -14.18
CA ASN A 395 7.43 -20.92 -15.19
C ASN A 395 6.15 -21.20 -16.01
N SER A 396 4.99 -20.75 -15.52
CA SER A 396 3.68 -21.00 -16.13
C SER A 396 2.73 -19.85 -15.81
N PRO A 397 2.82 -18.69 -16.49
CA PRO A 397 2.02 -17.51 -16.14
C PRO A 397 0.50 -17.69 -16.22
N THR A 398 0.03 -18.77 -16.86
CA THR A 398 -1.38 -19.18 -16.88
C THR A 398 -1.87 -19.72 -15.53
N ASP A 399 -0.95 -20.10 -14.65
CA ASP A 399 -1.23 -20.48 -13.27
C ASP A 399 -1.09 -19.24 -12.38
N TYR A 400 -2.22 -18.57 -12.11
CA TYR A 400 -2.27 -17.31 -11.37
C TYR A 400 -3.39 -17.28 -10.33
N THR A 401 -3.31 -16.34 -9.40
CA THR A 401 -4.31 -16.05 -8.37
C THR A 401 -4.98 -14.69 -8.61
N ARG A 402 -6.23 -14.55 -8.14
CA ARG A 402 -7.08 -13.35 -8.27
C ARG A 402 -7.18 -12.80 -9.70
N PRO A 403 -8.12 -13.31 -10.53
CA PRO A 403 -8.37 -12.77 -11.87
C PRO A 403 -8.89 -11.33 -11.87
N TRP A 404 -9.39 -10.84 -10.74
CA TRP A 404 -9.90 -9.48 -10.58
C TRP A 404 -9.27 -8.80 -9.37
N PHE A 405 -8.16 -8.09 -9.63
CA PHE A 405 -7.46 -7.33 -8.60
C PHE A 405 -7.25 -5.88 -9.03
N ALA A 406 -8.17 -5.00 -8.63
CA ALA A 406 -8.22 -3.63 -9.11
C ALA A 406 -6.98 -2.79 -8.69
N TRP A 407 -6.37 -3.09 -7.55
CA TRP A 407 -5.13 -2.42 -7.14
C TRP A 407 -3.97 -2.75 -8.09
N ALA A 408 -3.76 -4.03 -8.43
CA ALA A 408 -2.71 -4.41 -9.38
C ALA A 408 -2.92 -3.75 -10.75
N ASN A 409 -4.17 -3.70 -11.23
CA ASN A 409 -4.55 -2.98 -12.45
C ASN A 409 -4.24 -1.48 -12.37
N SER A 410 -4.57 -0.84 -11.24
CA SER A 410 -4.33 0.59 -11.02
C SER A 410 -2.84 0.93 -11.02
N LEU A 411 -2.01 0.10 -10.36
CA LEU A 411 -0.56 0.32 -10.31
C LEU A 411 0.11 0.13 -11.67
N PHE A 412 -0.34 -0.85 -12.46
CA PHE A 412 0.08 -0.99 -13.86
C PHE A 412 -0.35 0.24 -14.69
N GLY A 413 -1.60 0.68 -14.55
CA GLY A 413 -2.08 1.91 -15.18
C GLY A 413 -1.25 3.14 -14.80
N GLU A 414 -0.85 3.27 -13.54
CA GLU A 414 0.03 4.34 -13.05
C GLU A 414 1.39 4.31 -13.76
N LEU A 415 2.01 3.13 -13.83
CA LEU A 415 3.30 2.95 -14.51
C LEU A 415 3.21 3.44 -15.97
N ILE A 416 2.21 2.97 -16.71
CA ILE A 416 2.08 3.35 -18.13
C ILE A 416 1.77 4.83 -18.29
N HIS A 417 0.89 5.40 -17.46
CA HIS A 417 0.58 6.83 -17.49
C HIS A 417 1.84 7.67 -17.23
N ARG A 418 2.64 7.33 -16.22
CA ARG A 418 3.91 8.02 -15.94
C ARG A 418 4.89 7.93 -17.11
N LEU A 419 4.99 6.78 -17.77
CA LEU A 419 5.85 6.60 -18.94
C LEU A 419 5.37 7.40 -20.15
N MET A 420 4.05 7.47 -20.39
CA MET A 420 3.47 8.33 -21.43
C MET A 420 3.72 9.82 -21.18
N VAL A 421 3.68 10.26 -19.91
CA VAL A 421 4.01 11.64 -19.52
C VAL A 421 5.49 11.94 -19.74
N LYS A 422 6.37 10.97 -19.45
CA LYS A 422 7.82 11.08 -19.72
C LYS A 422 8.19 11.02 -21.20
N GLY A 423 7.25 10.75 -22.10
CA GLY A 423 7.51 10.61 -23.53
C GLY A 423 8.27 9.33 -23.89
N TYR A 424 8.18 8.29 -23.06
CA TYR A 424 8.93 7.03 -23.21
C TYR A 424 8.59 6.25 -24.49
N PHE A 425 7.39 6.44 -25.05
CA PHE A 425 6.88 5.73 -26.24
C PHE A 425 6.95 6.56 -27.54
N ASN A 426 7.59 7.73 -27.50
CA ASN A 426 7.70 8.63 -28.65
C ASN A 426 8.77 8.20 -29.65
#